data_AF-A0A9W9KEB4-F1
#
_entry.id   AF-A0A9W9KEB4-F1
#
_cell.length_a   1.000
_cell.length_b   1.000
_cell.length_c   1.000
_cell.angle_alpha   90.00
_cell.angle_beta   90.00
_cell.angle_gamma   90.00
#
_symmetry.space_group_name_H-M   'P 1'
#
loop_
_entity.id
_entity.type
_entity.pdbx_description
1 polymer ?
#
loop_
_entity_poly.entity_id
_entity_poly.type
_entity_poly.pdbx_seq_one_letter_code
_entity_poly.pdbx_strand_id
1 'polypeptide(L)'
;MGSFSNFRIAQPKMADSTNPPHPEMGWDCAPRQILCCLMRFFIVPPGELKLIIGEFVREYTCGAHGLLTMSYETLHAQWLKIQDQDEPVWRHVHALTGLKTDGIWVERISQIQAIAQRLSITLNVRVGNITEPSGSSAFDADEHLPEILESAVAARSETKPHTAPLVPMDPLPMQKSIEGKPEMTILRLN
;
A
#
# COMPACT_ATOMS: atom_id res chain seq x y z
N MET A 1 -23.92 -75.45 -13.31
CA MET A 1 -24.49 -74.29 -14.01
C MET A 1 -24.20 -73.06 -13.17
N GLY A 2 -23.32 -72.19 -13.66
CA GLY A 2 -22.60 -71.20 -12.86
C GLY A 2 -23.41 -69.93 -12.55
N SER A 3 -23.30 -69.50 -11.30
CA SER A 3 -23.83 -68.23 -10.79
C SER A 3 -22.80 -67.12 -11.04
N PHE A 4 -23.13 -66.15 -11.89
CA PHE A 4 -22.29 -64.98 -12.13
C PHE A 4 -22.70 -63.84 -11.19
N SER A 5 -21.82 -63.55 -10.23
CA SER A 5 -21.92 -62.40 -9.34
C SER A 5 -21.69 -61.11 -10.12
N ASN A 6 -22.66 -60.19 -10.07
CA ASN A 6 -22.55 -58.84 -10.62
C ASN A 6 -21.60 -58.00 -9.75
N PHE A 7 -20.35 -57.84 -10.20
CA PHE A 7 -19.45 -56.81 -9.66
C PHE A 7 -19.80 -55.46 -10.29
N ARG A 8 -20.48 -54.59 -9.53
CA ARG A 8 -20.55 -53.15 -9.85
C ARG A 8 -19.20 -52.52 -9.48
N ILE A 9 -18.39 -52.26 -10.49
CA ILE A 9 -17.19 -51.41 -10.37
C ILE A 9 -17.67 -49.97 -10.16
N ALA A 10 -17.45 -49.43 -8.97
CA ALA A 10 -17.65 -48.01 -8.70
C ALA A 10 -16.65 -47.20 -9.53
N GLN A 11 -17.16 -46.36 -10.43
CA GLN A 11 -16.35 -45.42 -11.20
C GLN A 11 -15.81 -44.33 -10.25
N PRO A 12 -14.50 -44.00 -10.29
CA PRO A 12 -13.98 -42.84 -9.58
C PRO A 12 -14.55 -41.56 -10.20
N LYS A 13 -15.19 -40.75 -9.35
CA LYS A 13 -15.70 -39.42 -9.69
C LYS A 13 -14.52 -38.50 -9.98
N MET A 14 -14.16 -38.38 -11.26
CA MET A 14 -13.18 -37.41 -11.75
C MET A 14 -13.69 -36.00 -11.39
N ALA A 15 -13.09 -35.38 -10.38
CA ALA A 15 -13.21 -33.96 -10.14
C ALA A 15 -12.36 -33.26 -11.20
N ASP A 16 -12.98 -32.93 -12.33
CA ASP A 16 -12.36 -32.12 -13.37
C ASP A 16 -12.36 -30.65 -12.92
N SER A 17 -11.47 -30.33 -11.99
CA SER A 17 -11.18 -28.96 -11.58
C SER A 17 -10.30 -28.32 -12.66
N THR A 18 -10.93 -27.92 -13.76
CA THR A 18 -10.39 -27.13 -14.87
C THR A 18 -10.13 -25.68 -14.47
N ASN A 19 -9.38 -25.46 -13.38
CA ASN A 19 -8.70 -24.18 -13.22
C ASN A 19 -7.29 -24.37 -13.77
N PRO A 20 -6.89 -23.66 -14.85
CA PRO A 20 -5.50 -23.70 -15.27
C PRO A 20 -4.63 -23.32 -14.07
N PRO A 21 -3.44 -23.93 -13.91
CA PRO A 21 -2.49 -23.48 -12.92
C PRO A 21 -2.14 -22.03 -13.26
N HIS A 22 -2.80 -21.09 -12.59
CA HIS A 22 -2.34 -19.71 -12.60
C HIS A 22 -0.88 -19.81 -12.17
N PRO A 23 0.08 -19.35 -13.00
CA PRO A 23 1.47 -19.33 -12.58
C PRO A 23 1.46 -18.56 -11.27
N GLU A 24 1.74 -19.28 -10.17
CA GLU A 24 1.81 -18.65 -8.86
C GLU A 24 2.89 -17.61 -9.01
N MET A 25 2.45 -16.36 -9.14
CA MET A 25 3.34 -15.23 -9.27
C MET A 25 4.21 -15.32 -8.02
N GLY A 26 5.48 -15.64 -8.20
CA GLY A 26 6.43 -15.95 -7.13
C GLY A 26 6.74 -14.70 -6.33
N TRP A 27 5.75 -14.20 -5.60
CA TRP A 27 5.88 -13.04 -4.75
C TRP A 27 6.74 -13.45 -3.57
N ASP A 28 7.98 -12.99 -3.62
CA ASP A 28 8.88 -13.01 -2.48
C ASP A 28 8.28 -12.25 -1.29
N CYS A 29 8.94 -12.38 -0.14
CA CYS A 29 8.51 -11.75 1.11
C CYS A 29 8.34 -10.22 0.98
N ALA A 30 9.23 -9.54 0.25
CA ALA A 30 9.26 -8.07 0.20
C ALA A 30 8.03 -7.45 -0.51
N PRO A 31 7.64 -7.86 -1.73
CA PRO A 31 6.39 -7.40 -2.36
C PRO A 31 5.14 -7.61 -1.50
N ARG A 32 5.05 -8.77 -0.80
CA ARG A 32 3.93 -9.06 0.12
C ARG A 32 3.91 -8.10 1.31
N GLN A 33 5.07 -7.78 1.88
CA GLN A 33 5.19 -6.80 2.96
C GLN A 33 4.72 -5.41 2.51
N ILE A 34 5.15 -4.95 1.33
CA ILE A 34 4.73 -3.65 0.79
C ILE A 34 3.21 -3.62 0.56
N LEU A 35 2.64 -4.67 -0.03
CA LEU A 35 1.20 -4.77 -0.25
C LEU A 35 0.42 -4.72 1.08
N CYS A 36 0.85 -5.49 2.09
CA CYS A 36 0.21 -5.45 3.41
C CYS A 36 0.32 -4.04 4.04
N CYS A 37 1.48 -3.39 3.96
CA CYS A 37 1.67 -2.04 4.49
C CYS A 37 0.78 -1.01 3.78
N LEU A 38 0.65 -1.08 2.46
CA LEU A 38 -0.25 -0.22 1.68
C LEU A 38 -1.71 -0.39 2.11
N MET A 39 -2.16 -1.63 2.22
CA MET A 39 -3.53 -1.95 2.63
C MET A 39 -3.82 -1.56 4.08
N ARG A 40 -2.80 -1.60 4.96
CA ARG A 40 -2.94 -1.34 6.40
C ARG A 40 -2.85 0.14 6.77
N PHE A 41 -1.86 0.86 6.27
CA PHE A 41 -1.48 2.18 6.77
C PHE A 41 -1.97 3.33 5.89
N PHE A 42 -2.40 3.05 4.66
CA PHE A 42 -2.73 4.09 3.70
C PHE A 42 -4.14 3.92 3.11
N ILE A 43 -4.73 5.03 2.70
CA ILE A 43 -5.91 5.09 1.85
C ILE A 43 -5.40 5.47 0.46
N VAL A 44 -5.34 4.48 -0.43
CA VAL A 44 -4.78 4.63 -1.77
C VAL A 44 -5.82 4.16 -2.80
N PRO A 45 -6.17 4.99 -3.80
CA PRO A 45 -7.00 4.57 -4.93
C PRO A 45 -6.42 3.33 -5.64
N PRO A 46 -7.26 2.41 -6.14
CA PRO A 46 -6.82 1.19 -6.82
C PRO A 46 -5.79 1.41 -7.95
N GLY A 47 -5.96 2.49 -8.72
CA GLY A 47 -5.05 2.87 -9.81
C GLY A 47 -3.66 3.22 -9.30
N GLU A 48 -3.58 3.99 -8.21
CA GLU A 48 -2.32 4.43 -7.59
C GLU A 48 -1.63 3.29 -6.85
N LEU A 49 -2.39 2.44 -6.16
CA LEU A 49 -1.87 1.25 -5.47
C LEU A 49 -1.13 0.34 -6.45
N LYS A 50 -1.70 0.11 -7.63
CA LYS A 50 -1.07 -0.65 -8.72
C LYS A 50 0.24 -0.02 -9.17
N LEU A 51 0.28 1.29 -9.34
CA LEU A 51 1.48 2.01 -9.77
C LEU A 51 2.60 1.89 -8.74
N ILE A 52 2.28 2.08 -7.45
CA ILE A 52 3.27 1.98 -6.37
C ILE A 52 3.85 0.56 -6.29
N ILE A 53 3.00 -0.47 -6.30
CA ILE A 53 3.47 -1.87 -6.28
C ILE A 53 4.27 -2.20 -7.54
N GLY A 54 3.79 -1.79 -8.71
CA GLY A 54 4.47 -2.03 -9.98
C GLY A 54 5.87 -1.39 -10.00
N GLU A 55 5.99 -0.17 -9.49
CA GLU A 55 7.27 0.54 -9.37
C GLU A 55 8.21 -0.17 -8.37
N PHE A 56 7.70 -0.58 -7.20
CA PHE A 56 8.48 -1.34 -6.23
C PHE A 56 9.00 -2.66 -6.81
N VAL A 57 8.12 -3.44 -7.43
CA VAL A 57 8.48 -4.73 -8.03
C VAL A 57 9.51 -4.52 -9.15
N ARG A 58 9.35 -3.49 -9.97
CA ARG A 58 10.30 -3.15 -11.05
C ARG A 58 11.71 -2.90 -10.51
N GLU A 59 11.84 -2.18 -9.40
CA GLU A 59 13.12 -1.97 -8.71
C GLU A 59 13.66 -3.26 -8.10
N TYR A 60 12.79 -4.01 -7.41
CA TYR A 60 13.17 -5.22 -6.69
C TYR A 60 13.64 -6.34 -7.62
N THR A 61 13.05 -6.49 -8.81
CA THR A 61 13.41 -7.55 -9.76
C THR A 61 14.55 -7.16 -10.71
N CYS A 62 15.29 -6.07 -10.43
CA CYS A 62 16.44 -5.59 -11.22
C CYS A 62 16.17 -5.56 -12.74
N GLY A 63 14.97 -5.15 -13.15
CA GLY A 63 14.62 -5.04 -14.57
C GLY A 63 14.38 -6.37 -15.31
N ALA A 64 14.20 -7.50 -14.62
CA ALA A 64 13.65 -8.70 -15.26
C ALA A 64 12.26 -8.37 -15.86
N HIS A 65 12.22 -8.19 -17.17
CA HIS A 65 11.21 -7.49 -17.97
C HIS A 65 9.78 -8.07 -17.98
N GLY A 66 9.41 -8.96 -17.05
CA GLY A 66 8.20 -9.77 -17.16
C GLY A 66 6.96 -9.33 -16.37
N LEU A 67 7.09 -8.45 -15.36
CA LEU A 67 6.06 -8.35 -14.30
C LEU A 67 5.35 -7.00 -14.17
N LEU A 68 5.18 -6.27 -15.28
CA LEU A 68 4.80 -4.84 -15.24
C LEU A 68 3.30 -4.54 -15.43
N THR A 69 2.42 -5.54 -15.52
CA THR A 69 0.98 -5.31 -15.69
C THR A 69 0.14 -6.14 -14.73
N MET A 70 0.32 -5.90 -13.43
CA MET A 70 -0.60 -6.47 -12.43
C MET A 70 -1.89 -5.64 -12.41
N SER A 71 -3.04 -6.29 -12.54
CA SER A 71 -4.32 -5.62 -12.34
C SER A 71 -4.60 -5.39 -10.85
N TYR A 72 -5.49 -4.47 -10.50
CA TYR A 72 -5.87 -4.29 -9.10
C TYR A 72 -6.50 -5.57 -8.53
N GLU A 73 -7.32 -6.26 -9.31
CA GLU A 73 -7.96 -7.52 -8.95
C GLU A 73 -6.92 -8.59 -8.62
N THR A 74 -5.81 -8.63 -9.38
CA THR A 74 -4.68 -9.52 -9.09
C THR A 74 -4.06 -9.19 -7.74
N LEU A 75 -3.81 -7.90 -7.46
CA LEU A 75 -3.24 -7.45 -6.19
C LEU A 75 -4.16 -7.75 -5.01
N HIS A 76 -5.46 -7.50 -5.18
CA HIS A 76 -6.46 -7.76 -4.17
C HIS A 76 -6.63 -9.26 -3.90
N ALA A 77 -6.67 -10.10 -4.94
CA ALA A 77 -6.70 -11.55 -4.79
C ALA A 77 -5.45 -12.08 -4.08
N GLN A 78 -4.26 -11.51 -4.36
CA GLN A 78 -3.05 -11.85 -3.63
C GLN A 78 -3.15 -11.44 -2.16
N TRP A 79 -3.66 -10.25 -1.86
CA TRP A 79 -3.87 -9.82 -0.47
C TRP A 79 -4.84 -10.73 0.29
N LEU A 80 -5.98 -11.09 -0.32
CA LEU A 80 -6.94 -12.04 0.25
C LEU A 80 -6.30 -13.42 0.47
N LYS A 81 -5.52 -13.93 -0.49
CA LYS A 81 -4.79 -15.21 -0.32
C LYS A 81 -3.84 -15.16 0.88
N ILE A 82 -3.07 -14.08 1.03
CA ILE A 82 -2.14 -13.90 2.16
C ILE A 82 -2.93 -13.85 3.50
N GLN A 83 -4.10 -13.20 3.51
CA GLN A 83 -4.99 -13.15 4.66
C GLN A 83 -5.57 -14.53 5.01
N ASP A 84 -6.17 -15.22 4.04
CA ASP A 84 -6.84 -16.51 4.23
C ASP A 84 -5.88 -17.61 4.68
N GLN A 85 -4.64 -17.55 4.21
CA GLN A 85 -3.56 -18.45 4.63
C GLN A 85 -2.95 -18.07 5.98
N ASP A 86 -3.38 -16.95 6.58
CA ASP A 86 -2.85 -16.39 7.83
C ASP A 86 -1.32 -16.32 7.83
N GLU A 87 -0.79 -15.84 6.69
CA GLU A 87 0.64 -15.73 6.44
C GLU A 87 1.27 -14.83 7.53
N PRO A 88 2.49 -15.16 8.02
CA PRO A 88 3.11 -14.42 9.11
C PRO A 88 3.20 -12.91 8.88
N VAL A 89 3.40 -12.49 7.63
CA VAL A 89 3.45 -11.07 7.25
C VAL A 89 2.12 -10.38 7.48
N TRP A 90 0.99 -11.01 7.13
CA TRP A 90 -0.33 -10.42 7.33
C TRP A 90 -0.64 -10.29 8.81
N ARG A 91 -0.45 -11.37 9.57
CA ARG A 91 -0.70 -11.35 11.02
C ARG A 91 0.14 -10.28 11.72
N HIS A 92 1.40 -10.16 11.33
CA HIS A 92 2.30 -9.17 11.93
C HIS A 92 1.86 -7.73 11.59
N VAL A 93 1.59 -7.41 10.32
CA VAL A 93 1.20 -6.07 9.89
C VAL A 93 -0.21 -5.68 10.39
N HIS A 94 -1.18 -6.58 10.27
CA HIS A 94 -2.59 -6.26 10.47
C HIS A 94 -3.10 -6.55 11.89
N ALA A 95 -2.62 -7.59 12.56
CA ALA A 95 -3.10 -7.97 13.89
C ALA A 95 -2.17 -7.53 15.03
N LEU A 96 -0.85 -7.58 14.81
CA LEU A 96 0.13 -7.31 15.87
C LEU A 96 0.67 -5.87 15.87
N THR A 97 0.54 -5.16 14.76
CA THR A 97 1.01 -3.77 14.66
C THR A 97 -0.15 -2.80 14.80
N GLY A 98 0.01 -1.83 15.71
CA GLY A 98 -0.88 -0.67 15.79
C GLY A 98 -0.85 0.16 14.50
N LEU A 99 -1.80 1.08 14.35
CA LEU A 99 -1.89 1.95 13.16
C LEU A 99 -0.81 3.03 13.08
N LYS A 100 0.09 3.09 14.06
CA LYS A 100 1.20 4.02 14.01
C LYS A 100 2.20 3.56 12.95
N THR A 101 2.69 4.51 12.16
CA THR A 101 3.67 4.26 11.09
C THR A 101 5.11 4.16 11.61
N ASP A 102 5.31 4.05 12.92
CA ASP A 102 6.59 3.88 13.59
C ASP A 102 6.89 2.39 13.87
N GLY A 103 8.15 2.08 14.20
CA GLY A 103 8.58 0.72 14.56
C GLY A 103 9.07 -0.12 13.38
N ILE A 104 8.82 -1.43 13.42
CA ILE A 104 9.46 -2.40 12.52
C ILE A 104 9.13 -2.22 11.02
N TRP A 105 7.99 -1.58 10.71
CA TRP A 105 7.55 -1.34 9.34
C TRP A 105 8.02 0.00 8.78
N VAL A 106 8.76 0.79 9.56
CA VAL A 106 9.21 2.14 9.16
C VAL A 106 9.99 2.12 7.86
N GLU A 107 10.81 1.10 7.62
CA GLU A 107 11.59 0.97 6.39
C GLU A 107 10.68 0.77 5.17
N ARG A 108 9.71 -0.15 5.27
CA ARG A 108 8.74 -0.44 4.20
C ARG A 108 7.82 0.75 3.94
N ILE A 109 7.37 1.42 4.99
CA ILE A 109 6.56 2.65 4.92
C ILE A 109 7.36 3.77 4.25
N SER A 110 8.63 3.95 4.61
CA SER A 110 9.50 4.96 3.98
C SER A 110 9.74 4.65 2.51
N GLN A 111 9.90 3.37 2.13
CA GLN A 111 10.01 2.95 0.73
C GLN A 111 8.73 3.28 -0.05
N ILE A 112 7.55 2.99 0.51
CA ILE A 112 6.26 3.35 -0.09
C ILE A 112 6.15 4.86 -0.31
N GLN A 113 6.52 5.66 0.70
CA GLN A 113 6.49 7.12 0.62
C GLN A 113 7.45 7.64 -0.45
N ALA A 114 8.67 7.10 -0.53
CA ALA A 114 9.65 7.49 -1.55
C ALA A 114 9.16 7.17 -2.97
N ILE A 115 8.53 6.01 -3.17
CA ILE A 115 7.94 5.63 -4.46
C ILE A 115 6.78 6.56 -4.81
N ALA A 116 5.85 6.80 -3.88
CA ALA A 116 4.72 7.68 -4.11
C ALA A 116 5.16 9.11 -4.45
N GLN A 117 6.17 9.64 -3.75
CA GLN A 117 6.76 10.94 -4.07
C GLN A 117 7.31 10.99 -5.50
N ARG A 118 8.04 9.95 -5.92
CA ARG A 118 8.57 9.88 -7.29
C ARG A 118 7.48 9.83 -8.35
N LEU A 119 6.38 9.15 -8.04
CA LEU A 119 5.20 9.05 -8.90
C LEU A 119 4.26 10.26 -8.77
N SER A 120 4.58 11.25 -7.94
CA SER A 120 3.71 12.40 -7.62
C SER A 120 2.32 11.99 -7.08
N ILE A 121 2.26 10.88 -6.34
CA ILE A 121 1.06 10.34 -5.69
C ILE A 121 0.99 10.89 -4.25
N THR A 122 -0.19 11.39 -3.86
CA THR A 122 -0.44 11.86 -2.49
C THR A 122 -0.94 10.70 -1.63
N LEU A 123 -0.15 10.31 -0.63
CA LEU A 123 -0.54 9.24 0.30
C LEU A 123 -1.33 9.80 1.49
N ASN A 124 -2.55 9.29 1.68
CA ASN A 124 -3.35 9.57 2.88
C ASN A 124 -3.11 8.48 3.92
N VAL A 125 -2.58 8.85 5.09
CA VAL A 125 -2.33 7.90 6.19
C VAL A 125 -3.64 7.60 6.92
N ARG A 126 -3.91 6.32 7.19
CA ARG A 126 -5.03 5.90 8.04
C ARG A 126 -4.71 6.26 9.49
N VAL A 127 -5.38 7.28 10.01
CA VAL A 127 -5.29 7.64 11.43
C VAL A 127 -6.27 6.77 12.21
N GLY A 128 -5.73 5.88 13.05
CA GLY A 128 -6.52 4.99 13.88
C GLY A 128 -6.80 5.55 15.27
N ASN A 129 -8.06 5.87 15.54
CA ASN A 129 -8.56 5.93 16.91
C ASN A 129 -8.80 4.47 17.32
N ILE A 130 -8.02 3.98 18.28
CA ILE A 130 -8.02 2.57 18.67
C ILE A 130 -9.33 2.26 19.40
N THR A 131 -10.27 1.59 18.73
CA THR A 131 -11.34 0.83 19.39
C THR A 131 -11.71 -0.34 18.49
N GLU A 132 -10.93 -1.42 18.60
CA GLU A 132 -11.30 -2.75 18.10
C GLU A 132 -12.34 -3.37 19.07
N PRO A 133 -13.30 -4.19 18.59
CA PRO A 133 -12.93 -5.50 18.09
C PRO A 133 -13.63 -5.95 16.80
N SER A 134 -12.84 -6.59 15.94
CA SER A 134 -13.16 -7.87 15.27
C SER A 134 -14.55 -7.99 14.64
N GLY A 135 -14.58 -7.92 13.30
CA GLY A 135 -15.65 -8.46 12.47
C GLY A 135 -16.68 -7.46 11.99
N SER A 136 -16.41 -6.79 10.88
CA SER A 136 -17.39 -6.75 9.77
C SER A 136 -16.77 -6.14 8.53
N SER A 137 -17.13 -6.76 7.41
CA SER A 137 -17.18 -6.17 6.08
C SER A 137 -17.52 -4.69 6.11
N ALA A 138 -16.61 -3.84 5.64
CA ALA A 138 -16.92 -2.47 5.26
C ALA A 138 -16.07 -2.06 4.06
N PHE A 139 -16.34 -2.70 2.92
CA PHE A 139 -16.23 -2.07 1.61
C PHE A 139 -17.55 -2.33 0.89
N ASP A 140 -18.62 -1.76 1.43
CA ASP A 140 -19.75 -1.38 0.59
C ASP A 140 -19.25 -0.26 -0.30
N ALA A 141 -18.89 -0.65 -1.52
CA ALA A 141 -18.95 0.25 -2.65
C ALA A 141 -20.43 0.51 -2.91
N ASP A 142 -21.03 1.46 -2.19
CA ASP A 142 -22.28 2.06 -2.64
C ASP A 142 -22.31 3.57 -2.36
N GLU A 143 -22.84 4.21 -3.38
CA GLU A 143 -22.97 5.62 -3.64
C GLU A 143 -23.86 6.29 -2.57
N HIS A 144 -23.34 7.21 -1.76
CA HIS A 144 -24.16 8.31 -1.23
C HIS A 144 -23.30 9.43 -0.63
N LEU A 145 -23.26 10.55 -1.35
CA LEU A 145 -23.00 11.87 -0.80
C LEU A 145 -24.04 12.19 0.30
N PRO A 146 -23.64 12.72 1.46
CA PRO A 146 -24.50 13.55 2.27
C PRO A 146 -24.18 15.02 2.00
N GLU A 147 -25.02 15.58 1.15
CA GLU A 147 -25.35 16.99 1.01
C GLU A 147 -25.95 17.51 2.34
N ILE A 148 -25.14 17.86 3.34
CA ILE A 148 -25.61 18.64 4.49
C ILE A 148 -24.47 19.51 5.04
N LEU A 149 -24.42 20.78 4.61
CA LEU A 149 -24.22 21.91 5.52
C LEU A 149 -24.54 23.27 4.86
N GLU A 150 -25.74 23.39 4.28
CA GLU A 150 -26.42 24.69 4.20
C GLU A 150 -27.30 24.85 5.44
N SER A 151 -26.80 25.58 6.45
CA SER A 151 -27.59 26.45 7.34
C SER A 151 -26.77 26.80 8.59
N ALA A 152 -25.91 27.81 8.46
CA ALA A 152 -25.64 28.72 9.57
C ALA A 152 -25.94 30.12 9.06
N VAL A 153 -27.15 30.54 9.39
CA VAL A 153 -27.78 31.81 9.10
C VAL A 153 -26.94 33.01 9.51
N ALA A 154 -27.02 34.01 8.64
CA ALA A 154 -26.70 35.41 8.85
C ALA A 154 -26.98 35.93 10.27
N ALA A 155 -25.93 36.44 10.91
CA ALA A 155 -26.02 37.61 11.77
C ALA A 155 -24.72 38.42 11.67
N ARG A 156 -24.86 39.56 10.99
CA ARG A 156 -23.94 40.67 10.78
C ARG A 156 -23.09 41.03 12.01
N SER A 157 -21.86 41.50 11.76
CA SER A 157 -21.43 42.85 12.16
C SER A 157 -20.16 43.25 11.42
N GLU A 158 -20.28 44.29 10.60
CA GLU A 158 -19.19 45.13 10.10
C GLU A 158 -18.36 45.69 11.27
N THR A 159 -17.05 45.54 11.21
CA THR A 159 -16.11 46.54 11.77
C THR A 159 -14.83 46.58 10.95
N LYS A 160 -14.78 47.60 10.08
CA LYS A 160 -13.67 48.51 9.74
C LYS A 160 -12.25 47.94 9.47
N PRO A 161 -11.60 48.37 8.37
CA PRO A 161 -10.25 47.96 8.02
C PRO A 161 -9.22 48.63 8.95
N HIS A 162 -8.26 47.86 9.45
CA HIS A 162 -7.05 48.40 10.06
C HIS A 162 -5.85 48.06 9.17
N THR A 163 -5.52 49.03 8.33
CA THR A 163 -4.22 49.19 7.69
C THR A 163 -3.14 49.19 8.77
N ALA A 164 -2.25 48.19 8.74
CA ALA A 164 -1.02 48.20 9.50
C ALA A 164 0.19 48.09 8.55
N PRO A 165 1.32 48.73 8.90
CA PRO A 165 2.33 49.17 7.94
C PRO A 165 3.28 48.05 7.52
N LEU A 166 3.66 48.08 6.23
CA LEU A 166 4.79 47.35 5.66
C LEU A 166 6.06 47.70 6.43
N VAL A 167 6.59 46.73 7.19
CA VAL A 167 7.95 46.81 7.73
C VAL A 167 8.92 46.36 6.62
N PRO A 168 9.91 47.19 6.23
CA PRO A 168 10.99 46.76 5.36
C PRO A 168 11.84 45.72 6.11
N MET A 169 11.84 44.49 5.65
CA MET A 169 12.80 43.48 6.11
C MET A 169 14.13 43.73 5.38
N ASP A 170 15.17 44.03 6.16
CA ASP A 170 16.56 44.11 5.71
C ASP A 170 17.03 42.80 5.06
N PRO A 171 17.81 42.87 3.97
CA PRO A 171 18.37 41.68 3.32
C PRO A 171 19.47 41.05 4.19
N LEU A 172 19.34 39.75 4.44
CA LEU A 172 20.35 38.93 5.11
C LEU A 172 21.66 38.84 4.30
N PRO A 173 22.83 38.79 4.96
CA PRO A 173 24.12 38.70 4.28
C PRO A 173 24.33 37.33 3.61
N MET A 174 24.72 37.38 2.33
CA MET A 174 25.32 36.28 1.56
C MET A 174 26.44 35.61 2.35
N GLN A 175 26.27 34.35 2.74
CA GLN A 175 27.37 33.49 3.16
C GLN A 175 28.01 32.84 1.93
N LYS A 176 29.34 32.98 1.87
CA LYS A 176 30.22 32.56 0.79
C LYS A 176 30.47 31.05 0.81
N SER A 177 30.72 30.52 -0.38
CA SER A 177 31.24 29.19 -0.70
C SER A 177 32.19 28.60 0.33
N ILE A 178 31.98 27.31 0.62
CA ILE A 178 33.08 26.42 0.96
C ILE A 178 33.01 25.26 -0.03
N GLU A 179 33.88 25.33 -1.02
CA GLU A 179 34.13 24.28 -2.00
C GLU A 179 34.93 23.18 -1.30
N GLY A 180 34.32 22.01 -1.12
CA GLY A 180 34.96 20.81 -0.61
C GLY A 180 34.73 19.65 -1.56
N LYS A 181 35.76 19.31 -2.34
CA LYS A 181 35.84 18.12 -3.20
C LYS A 181 37.13 17.34 -2.85
N PRO A 182 37.23 16.05 -3.19
CA PRO A 182 37.30 14.98 -2.20
C PRO A 182 38.67 14.31 -2.16
N GLU A 183 39.09 13.85 -0.98
CA GLU A 183 40.26 13.00 -0.83
C GLU A 183 39.88 11.53 -1.04
N MET A 184 40.42 10.93 -2.09
CA MET A 184 40.16 9.55 -2.52
C MET A 184 41.30 8.66 -2.01
N THR A 185 41.11 7.97 -0.89
CA THR A 185 42.08 6.99 -0.38
C THR A 185 41.83 5.64 -1.05
N ILE A 186 42.73 5.27 -1.97
CA ILE A 186 42.82 3.91 -2.54
C ILE A 186 43.61 3.05 -1.57
N LEU A 187 42.94 2.08 -0.93
CA LEU A 187 43.61 1.00 -0.21
C LEU A 187 43.82 -0.18 -1.18
N ARG A 188 45.09 -0.43 -1.52
CA ARG A 188 45.52 -1.71 -2.10
C ARG A 188 45.64 -2.75 -0.99
N LEU A 189 44.91 -3.85 -1.12
CA LEU A 189 45.18 -5.09 -0.38
C LEU A 189 46.12 -5.96 -1.23
N ASN A 190 47.21 -6.40 -0.59
CA ASN A 190 48.05 -7.50 -1.06
C ASN A 190 47.36 -8.83 -0.78
#